data_AF-A0A1V1T3P7-F1
#
_entry.id   AF-A0A1V1T3P7-F1
#
_cell.length_a   1.000
_cell.length_b   1.000
_cell.length_c   1.000
_cell.angle_alpha   90.00
_cell.angle_beta   90.00
_cell.angle_gamma   90.00
#
_symmetry.space_group_name_H-M   'P 1'
#
loop_
_entity.id
_entity.type
_entity.pdbx_description
1 polymer ?
#
loop_
_entity_poly.entity_id
_entity_poly.type
_entity_poly.pdbx_seq_one_letter_code
_entity_poly.pdbx_strand_id
1 'polypeptide(L)'
;MRMSYTSFESGVLTRIVDPRAAPSESLKFSIHFEKGIPVKLEVGSETTTGSLELFKAVSKIGPDHGVGRVDIKSRGFYNAPGLPILPILTSRVSPLIATSATSVISSSPAGGLGLYNDTYFSPERGFLENSVTFSQKGVNGKVNMMAYKGDAYVIGHSSKTSNLYSESEASIDTLEGLSPEDTSWVQTFLNIEKLRLVLAVP
;
A
#
# COMPACT_ATOMS: atom_id res chain seq x y z
N MET A 1 29.07 -15.67 5.23
CA MET A 1 29.00 -14.57 4.24
C MET A 1 29.14 -13.26 5.00
N ARG A 2 30.26 -12.53 4.87
CA ARG A 2 30.46 -11.24 5.55
C ARG A 2 29.74 -10.16 4.76
N MET A 3 28.63 -9.61 5.29
CA MET A 3 28.06 -8.37 4.75
C MET A 3 28.98 -7.22 5.17
N SER A 4 29.71 -6.65 4.22
CA SER A 4 30.44 -5.40 4.41
C SER A 4 29.44 -4.25 4.39
N TYR A 5 29.37 -3.46 5.47
CA TYR A 5 28.57 -2.25 5.53
C TYR A 5 29.23 -1.17 4.67
N THR A 6 28.55 -0.73 3.62
CA THR A 6 28.91 0.47 2.85
C THR A 6 27.87 1.54 3.16
N SER A 7 28.25 2.60 3.84
CA SER A 7 27.37 3.75 4.07
C SER A 7 27.16 4.53 2.78
N PHE A 8 26.00 5.18 2.64
CA PHE A 8 25.76 6.15 1.58
C PHE A 8 26.77 7.29 1.68
N GLU A 9 27.60 7.50 0.65
CA GLU A 9 28.33 8.76 0.51
C GLU A 9 27.35 9.88 0.13
N SER A 10 27.51 11.04 0.77
CA SER A 10 26.71 12.23 0.49
C SER A 10 26.98 12.71 -0.94
N GLY A 11 26.12 12.31 -1.89
CA GLY A 11 26.25 12.68 -3.30
C GLY A 11 25.73 11.63 -4.28
N VAL A 12 25.58 10.37 -3.86
CA VAL A 12 25.10 9.28 -4.74
C VAL A 12 23.60 9.44 -5.08
N LEU A 13 22.81 9.99 -4.15
CA LEU A 13 21.37 10.22 -4.34
C LEU A 13 21.12 11.70 -4.66
N THR A 14 21.16 12.06 -5.94
CA THR A 14 21.00 13.46 -6.39
C THR A 14 19.55 13.92 -6.47
N ARG A 15 18.60 12.98 -6.51
CA ARG A 15 17.18 13.28 -6.72
C ARG A 15 16.34 13.19 -5.44
N ILE A 16 16.91 12.80 -4.31
CA ILE A 16 16.17 12.61 -3.04
C ILE A 16 16.95 13.28 -1.91
N VAL A 17 16.33 14.25 -1.24
CA VAL A 17 16.93 14.98 -0.12
C VAL A 17 17.32 14.01 0.99
N ASP A 18 18.39 14.32 1.73
CA ASP A 18 18.72 13.54 2.92
C ASP A 18 17.61 13.65 3.96
N PRO A 19 17.10 12.56 4.56
CA PRO A 19 16.10 12.64 5.62
C PRO A 19 16.51 13.57 6.77
N ARG A 20 17.82 13.78 6.99
CA ARG A 20 18.36 14.74 7.96
C ARG A 20 18.25 16.19 7.51
N ALA A 21 18.26 16.43 6.20
CA ALA A 21 18.12 17.75 5.56
C ALA A 21 16.69 18.02 5.05
N ALA A 22 15.80 17.02 5.11
CA ALA A 22 14.40 17.16 4.73
C ALA A 22 13.67 18.17 5.64
N PRO A 23 12.61 18.81 5.15
CA PRO A 23 11.81 19.76 5.91
C PRO A 23 11.41 19.23 7.29
N SER A 24 11.44 20.11 8.29
CA SER A 24 11.00 19.76 9.66
C SER A 24 9.48 19.79 9.81
N GLU A 25 8.77 20.36 8.83
CA GLU A 25 7.32 20.31 8.74
C GLU A 25 6.89 19.11 7.91
N SER A 26 5.82 18.45 8.35
CA SER A 26 5.23 17.33 7.62
C SER A 26 4.32 17.83 6.50
N LEU A 27 4.45 17.28 5.30
CA LEU A 27 3.51 17.59 4.22
C LEU A 27 2.32 16.63 4.28
N LYS A 28 1.13 17.18 4.49
CA LYS A 28 -0.14 16.44 4.41
C LYS A 28 -0.71 16.55 3.00
N PHE A 29 -1.10 15.42 2.43
CA PHE A 29 -1.72 15.36 1.12
C PHE A 29 -2.78 14.26 1.07
N SER A 30 -3.70 14.36 0.13
CA SER A 30 -4.76 13.36 -0.05
C SER A 30 -4.83 12.87 -1.48
N ILE A 31 -5.04 11.58 -1.66
CA ILE A 31 -5.20 10.97 -2.99
C ILE A 31 -6.56 10.31 -3.08
N HIS A 32 -7.26 10.60 -4.17
CA HIS A 32 -8.53 9.97 -4.50
C HIS A 32 -8.32 8.86 -5.50
N PHE A 33 -8.98 7.74 -5.24
CA PHE A 33 -8.94 6.54 -6.06
C PHE A 33 -10.31 6.25 -6.65
N GLU A 34 -10.32 5.84 -7.91
CA GLU A 34 -11.45 5.25 -8.59
C GLU A 34 -11.00 3.95 -9.27
N LYS A 35 -11.64 2.84 -8.93
CA LYS A 35 -11.30 1.49 -9.42
C LYS A 35 -9.81 1.15 -9.31
N GLY A 36 -9.16 1.52 -8.20
CA GLY A 36 -7.73 1.27 -7.99
C GLY A 36 -6.80 2.31 -8.60
N ILE A 37 -7.33 3.25 -9.39
CA ILE A 37 -6.53 4.22 -10.14
C ILE A 37 -6.59 5.58 -9.41
N PRO A 38 -5.44 6.22 -9.13
CA PRO A 38 -5.43 7.57 -8.58
C PRO A 38 -5.97 8.57 -9.63
N VAL A 39 -7.02 9.31 -9.26
CA VAL A 39 -7.72 10.27 -10.14
C VAL A 39 -7.54 11.72 -9.72
N LYS A 40 -7.18 11.97 -8.45
CA LYS A 40 -7.01 13.33 -7.90
C LYS A 40 -6.01 13.34 -6.76
N LEU A 41 -5.19 14.39 -6.68
CA LEU A 41 -4.28 14.69 -5.58
C LEU A 41 -4.66 16.06 -5.01
N GLU A 42 -4.75 16.15 -3.69
CA GLU A 42 -4.97 17.41 -2.95
C GLU A 42 -3.76 17.66 -2.04
N VAL A 43 -3.17 18.84 -2.13
CA VAL A 43 -2.07 19.30 -1.26
C VAL A 43 -2.40 20.70 -0.78
N GLY A 44 -2.81 20.84 0.48
CA GLY A 44 -3.32 22.13 0.98
C GLY A 44 -4.52 22.62 0.17
N SER A 45 -4.40 23.79 -0.45
CA SER A 45 -5.43 24.37 -1.35
C SER A 45 -5.27 23.94 -2.81
N GLU A 46 -4.15 23.32 -3.18
CA GLU A 46 -3.87 22.90 -4.55
C GLU A 46 -4.52 21.55 -4.86
N THR A 47 -5.12 21.45 -6.05
CA THR A 47 -5.69 20.21 -6.56
C THR A 47 -5.12 19.91 -7.92
N THR A 48 -4.60 18.69 -8.10
CA THR A 48 -4.09 18.19 -9.37
C THR A 48 -4.97 17.05 -9.86
N THR A 49 -5.29 17.06 -11.15
CA THR A 49 -6.06 16.02 -11.85
C THR A 49 -5.33 15.62 -13.13
N GLY A 50 -5.63 14.43 -13.65
CA GLY A 50 -5.01 13.88 -14.85
C GLY A 50 -3.79 13.01 -14.55
N SER A 51 -3.73 11.83 -15.18
CA SER A 51 -2.78 10.76 -14.83
C SER A 51 -1.30 11.20 -14.82
N LEU A 52 -0.85 11.92 -15.85
CA LEU A 52 0.54 12.36 -15.96
C LEU A 52 0.89 13.44 -14.93
N GLU A 53 0.02 14.44 -14.74
CA GLU A 53 0.27 15.54 -13.81
C GLU A 53 0.19 15.06 -12.35
N LEU A 54 -0.73 14.13 -12.06
CA LEU A 54 -0.76 13.41 -10.78
C LEU A 54 0.57 12.69 -10.52
N PHE A 55 1.04 11.91 -11.50
CA PHE A 55 2.29 11.19 -11.36
C PHE A 55 3.48 12.13 -11.12
N LYS A 56 3.57 13.25 -11.85
CA LYS A 56 4.61 14.27 -11.65
C LYS A 56 4.52 14.91 -10.28
N ALA A 57 3.32 15.29 -9.84
CA ALA A 57 3.10 15.94 -8.55
C ALA A 57 3.46 15.00 -7.38
N VAL A 58 3.00 13.74 -7.40
CA VAL A 58 3.38 12.73 -6.41
C VAL A 58 4.89 12.44 -6.44
N SER A 59 5.48 12.37 -7.64
CA SER A 59 6.92 12.15 -7.79
C SER A 59 7.78 13.33 -7.30
N LYS A 60 7.19 14.50 -7.06
CA LYS A 60 7.88 15.64 -6.46
C LYS A 60 7.86 15.57 -4.93
N ILE A 61 6.73 15.16 -4.35
CA ILE A 61 6.53 15.09 -2.88
C ILE A 61 7.57 14.19 -2.20
N GLY A 62 7.85 13.03 -2.78
CA GLY A 62 8.76 12.04 -2.18
C GLY A 62 10.18 12.56 -1.98
N PRO A 63 10.89 12.93 -3.06
CA PRO A 63 12.20 13.59 -3.05
C PRO A 63 12.37 14.70 -2.03
N ASP A 64 11.42 15.64 -2.02
CA ASP A 64 11.49 16.86 -1.21
C ASP A 64 11.47 16.53 0.29
N HIS A 65 10.88 15.40 0.65
CA HIS A 65 10.81 14.90 2.03
C HIS A 65 11.73 13.71 2.31
N GLY A 66 12.62 13.37 1.37
CA GLY A 66 13.58 12.27 1.51
C GLY A 66 13.01 10.87 1.36
N VAL A 67 11.76 10.73 0.92
CA VAL A 67 11.06 9.44 0.74
C VAL A 67 11.57 8.73 -0.51
N GLY A 68 11.79 7.42 -0.42
CA GLY A 68 12.08 6.57 -1.57
C GLY A 68 13.52 6.14 -1.77
N ARG A 69 14.33 6.22 -0.72
CA ARG A 69 15.68 5.65 -0.70
C ARG A 69 15.57 4.13 -0.52
N VAL A 70 16.07 3.36 -1.49
CA VAL A 70 16.10 1.89 -1.44
C VAL A 70 17.51 1.41 -1.75
N ASP A 71 18.04 0.53 -0.91
CA ASP A 71 19.27 -0.22 -1.15
C ASP A 71 18.91 -1.65 -1.56
N ILE A 72 19.48 -2.14 -2.67
CA ILE A 72 19.24 -3.51 -3.13
C ILE A 72 20.54 -4.32 -3.21
N LYS A 73 20.36 -5.63 -2.98
CA LYS A 73 21.41 -6.64 -2.75
C LYS A 73 22.52 -6.71 -3.83
N SER A 74 22.29 -6.18 -5.05
CA SER A 74 23.29 -6.13 -6.13
C SER A 74 24.23 -4.92 -6.09
N ARG A 75 24.23 -4.13 -5.00
CA ARG A 75 24.99 -2.86 -4.87
C ARG A 75 24.57 -1.81 -5.91
N GLY A 76 23.31 -1.85 -6.33
CA GLY A 76 22.69 -0.81 -7.15
C GLY A 76 21.88 0.14 -6.28
N PHE A 77 22.15 1.43 -6.38
CA PHE A 77 21.36 2.46 -5.71
C PHE A 77 20.29 2.99 -6.66
N TYR A 78 19.03 2.95 -6.25
CA TYR A 78 17.92 3.44 -7.07
C TYR A 78 17.34 4.71 -6.46
N ASN A 79 17.31 5.76 -7.26
CA ASN A 79 16.51 6.95 -6.99
C ASN A 79 15.13 6.72 -7.60
N ALA A 80 14.18 6.30 -6.77
CA ALA A 80 12.81 6.05 -7.18
C ALA A 80 11.91 7.11 -6.51
N PRO A 81 11.73 8.30 -7.10
CA PRO A 81 11.08 9.43 -6.42
C PRO A 81 9.54 9.28 -6.28
N GLY A 82 8.86 8.70 -7.27
CA GLY A 82 7.40 8.44 -7.24
C GLY A 82 6.99 6.97 -7.05
N LEU A 83 7.94 6.06 -7.28
CA LEU A 83 7.77 4.62 -7.20
C LEU A 83 7.58 4.01 -5.78
N PRO A 84 7.96 4.63 -4.66
CA PRO A 84 7.72 4.09 -3.32
C PRO A 84 6.36 4.51 -2.79
N ILE A 85 5.91 5.73 -3.08
CA ILE A 85 4.64 6.26 -2.54
C ILE A 85 3.45 5.49 -3.12
N LEU A 86 3.46 5.17 -4.43
CA LEU A 86 2.33 4.47 -5.08
C LEU A 86 2.12 3.01 -4.61
N PRO A 87 3.14 2.14 -4.49
CA PRO A 87 2.97 0.81 -3.91
C PRO A 87 2.66 0.85 -2.42
N ILE A 88 3.21 1.80 -1.66
CA ILE A 88 2.84 2.01 -0.24
C ILE A 88 1.36 2.42 -0.13
N LEU A 89 0.90 3.30 -1.02
CA LEU A 89 -0.50 3.66 -1.15
C LEU A 89 -1.34 2.44 -1.47
N THR A 90 -1.08 1.74 -2.57
CA THR A 90 -1.90 0.60 -3.00
C THR A 90 -1.92 -0.52 -1.97
N SER A 91 -0.77 -0.86 -1.35
CA SER A 91 -0.68 -1.91 -0.33
C SER A 91 -1.38 -1.56 0.98
N ARG A 92 -1.43 -0.27 1.37
CA ARG A 92 -2.15 0.17 2.58
C ARG A 92 -3.62 0.46 2.34
N VAL A 93 -4.00 0.75 1.10
CA VAL A 93 -5.38 1.07 0.69
C VAL A 93 -6.17 -0.20 0.40
N SER A 94 -5.57 -1.18 -0.28
CA SER A 94 -6.23 -2.44 -0.67
C SER A 94 -6.93 -3.19 0.49
N PRO A 95 -6.34 -3.32 1.70
CA PRO A 95 -6.99 -4.07 2.79
C PRO A 95 -8.28 -3.44 3.31
N LEU A 96 -8.53 -2.16 3.02
CA LEU A 96 -9.66 -1.38 3.56
C LEU A 96 -10.93 -1.51 2.71
N ILE A 97 -10.80 -2.11 1.53
CA ILE A 97 -11.75 -2.03 0.42
C ILE A 97 -11.81 -3.34 -0.38
N ALA A 98 -10.85 -4.24 -0.18
CA ALA A 98 -10.87 -5.60 -0.66
C ALA A 98 -10.82 -6.56 0.53
N THR A 99 -11.56 -7.67 0.43
CA THR A 99 -11.50 -8.75 1.42
C THR A 99 -10.09 -9.32 1.52
N SER A 100 -9.76 -9.94 2.65
CA SER A 100 -8.42 -10.47 2.92
C SER A 100 -7.91 -11.42 1.82
N ALA A 101 -8.76 -12.31 1.31
CA ALA A 101 -8.42 -13.24 0.24
C ALA A 101 -8.12 -12.54 -1.11
N THR A 102 -8.94 -11.55 -1.49
CA THR A 102 -8.74 -10.78 -2.72
C THR A 102 -7.49 -9.90 -2.64
N SER A 103 -7.20 -9.34 -1.46
CA SER A 103 -5.97 -8.58 -1.21
C SER A 103 -4.73 -9.44 -1.40
N VAL A 104 -4.70 -10.66 -0.86
CA VAL A 104 -3.58 -11.61 -1.03
C VAL A 104 -3.34 -11.91 -2.51
N ILE A 105 -4.38 -12.23 -3.28
CA ILE A 105 -4.28 -12.54 -4.71
C ILE A 105 -3.76 -11.32 -5.51
N SER A 106 -4.30 -10.13 -5.22
CA SER A 106 -3.89 -8.90 -5.92
C SER A 106 -2.45 -8.46 -5.60
N SER A 107 -1.95 -8.82 -4.42
CA SER A 107 -0.57 -8.52 -3.98
C SER A 107 0.47 -9.53 -4.45
N SER A 108 0.09 -10.48 -5.32
CA SER A 108 0.96 -11.57 -5.75
C SER A 108 2.25 -11.03 -6.40
N PRO A 109 3.43 -11.47 -5.94
CA PRO A 109 4.72 -11.07 -6.54
C PRO A 109 4.89 -11.59 -7.97
N ALA A 110 4.05 -12.55 -8.41
CA ALA A 110 4.11 -13.14 -9.74
C ALA A 110 3.97 -12.09 -10.86
N GLY A 111 3.18 -11.04 -10.65
CA GLY A 111 3.02 -9.95 -11.62
C GLY A 111 4.31 -9.14 -11.81
N GLY A 112 5.02 -8.84 -10.72
CA GLY A 112 6.30 -8.13 -10.76
C GLY A 112 7.44 -9.02 -11.28
N LEU A 113 7.42 -10.31 -10.96
CA LEU A 113 8.41 -11.28 -11.43
C LEU A 113 8.33 -11.47 -12.95
N GLY A 114 7.13 -11.48 -13.53
CA GLY A 114 6.97 -11.56 -14.99
C GLY A 114 7.53 -10.34 -15.72
N LEU A 115 7.42 -9.14 -15.13
CA LEU A 115 8.06 -7.94 -15.66
C LEU A 115 9.59 -8.01 -15.60
N TYR A 116 10.13 -8.54 -14.51
CA TYR A 116 11.58 -8.69 -14.33
C TYR A 116 12.19 -9.76 -15.24
N ASN A 117 11.43 -10.81 -15.53
CA ASN A 117 11.86 -11.94 -16.36
C ASN A 117 11.52 -11.76 -17.86
N ASP A 118 11.21 -10.54 -18.30
CA ASP A 118 10.85 -10.21 -19.69
C ASP A 118 9.63 -10.97 -20.25
N THR A 119 8.78 -11.54 -19.40
CA THR A 119 7.57 -12.27 -19.82
C THR A 119 6.35 -11.35 -19.96
N TYR A 120 6.56 -10.09 -20.36
CA TYR A 120 5.49 -9.10 -20.51
C TYR A 120 4.41 -9.58 -21.49
N PHE A 121 4.77 -10.19 -22.62
CA PHE A 121 3.79 -10.60 -23.64
C PHE A 121 3.25 -12.03 -23.43
N SER A 122 3.41 -12.58 -22.23
CA SER A 122 3.01 -13.94 -21.90
C SER A 122 1.51 -14.05 -21.56
N PRO A 123 0.85 -15.18 -21.85
CA PRO A 123 -0.55 -15.39 -21.46
C PRO A 123 -0.75 -15.36 -19.94
N GLU A 124 0.26 -15.75 -19.16
CA GLU A 124 0.27 -15.70 -17.70
C GLU A 124 0.11 -14.26 -17.20
N ARG A 125 0.71 -13.27 -17.87
CA ARG A 125 0.49 -11.86 -17.57
C ARG A 125 -0.98 -11.49 -17.73
N GLY A 126 -1.61 -11.87 -18.84
CA GLY A 126 -3.02 -11.54 -19.10
C GLY A 126 -3.96 -12.09 -18.03
N PHE A 127 -3.69 -13.29 -17.52
CA PHE A 127 -4.43 -13.87 -16.40
C PHE A 127 -4.27 -13.06 -15.10
N LEU A 128 -3.03 -12.71 -14.76
CA LEU A 128 -2.73 -11.92 -13.55
C LEU A 128 -3.32 -10.50 -13.64
N GLU A 129 -3.20 -9.85 -14.80
CA GLU A 129 -3.72 -8.50 -15.05
C GLU A 129 -5.24 -8.43 -14.89
N ASN A 130 -5.97 -9.42 -15.40
CA ASN A 130 -7.41 -9.52 -15.22
C ASN A 130 -7.80 -9.74 -13.74
N SER A 131 -7.03 -10.58 -13.03
CA SER A 131 -7.24 -10.83 -11.60
C SER A 131 -7.06 -9.55 -10.78
N VAL A 132 -6.00 -8.78 -11.07
CA VAL A 132 -5.75 -7.47 -10.46
C VAL A 132 -6.88 -6.51 -10.81
N THR A 133 -7.21 -6.34 -12.09
CA THR A 133 -8.29 -5.43 -12.53
C THR A 133 -9.62 -5.75 -11.86
N PHE A 134 -9.95 -7.02 -11.71
CA PHE A 134 -11.15 -7.44 -11.00
C PHE A 134 -11.12 -7.05 -9.53
N SER A 135 -10.01 -7.29 -8.83
CA SER A 135 -9.84 -6.92 -7.42
C SER A 135 -10.00 -5.42 -7.18
N GLN A 136 -9.61 -4.59 -8.15
CA GLN A 136 -9.61 -3.13 -8.00
C GLN A 136 -10.99 -2.48 -8.19
N LYS A 137 -12.03 -3.20 -8.62
CA LYS A 137 -13.36 -2.61 -8.90
C LYS A 137 -14.00 -1.92 -7.69
N GLY A 138 -13.79 -2.48 -6.49
CA GLY A 138 -14.30 -1.92 -5.22
C GLY A 138 -13.42 -0.80 -4.64
N VAL A 139 -12.27 -0.52 -5.25
CA VAL A 139 -11.25 0.38 -4.72
C VAL A 139 -11.58 1.82 -5.08
N ASN A 140 -12.54 2.41 -4.36
CA ASN A 140 -12.90 3.82 -4.51
C ASN A 140 -12.84 4.50 -3.16
N GLY A 141 -12.25 5.69 -3.11
CA GLY A 141 -12.13 6.42 -1.85
C GLY A 141 -11.09 7.52 -1.86
N LYS A 142 -10.87 8.09 -0.68
CA LYS A 142 -9.88 9.12 -0.39
C LYS A 142 -8.91 8.57 0.66
N VAL A 143 -7.63 8.82 0.45
CA VAL A 143 -6.56 8.36 1.35
C VAL A 143 -5.76 9.58 1.73
N ASN A 144 -5.75 9.88 3.01
CA ASN A 144 -4.99 10.98 3.59
C ASN A 144 -3.62 10.45 3.99
N MET A 145 -2.57 11.14 3.56
CA MET A 145 -1.20 10.79 3.82
C MET A 145 -0.40 11.96 4.38
N MET A 146 0.74 11.62 4.97
CA MET A 146 1.71 12.55 5.48
C MET A 146 3.12 12.10 5.07
N ALA A 147 3.87 12.95 4.39
CA ALA A 147 5.30 12.73 4.14
C ALA A 147 6.13 13.45 5.20
N TYR A 148 7.05 12.73 5.84
CA TYR A 148 7.89 13.28 6.89
C TYR A 148 9.23 12.55 6.99
N LYS A 149 10.33 13.32 6.87
CA LYS A 149 11.72 12.90 7.11
C LYS A 149 12.05 11.46 6.68
N GLY A 150 11.92 11.19 5.39
CA GLY A 150 12.32 9.93 4.79
C GLY A 150 11.22 8.89 4.65
N ASP A 151 10.04 9.13 5.23
CA ASP A 151 8.93 8.17 5.20
C ASP A 151 7.59 8.83 4.84
N ALA A 152 6.63 8.00 4.43
CA ALA A 152 5.26 8.37 4.13
C ALA A 152 4.28 7.53 4.98
N TYR A 153 3.39 8.22 5.67
CA TYR A 153 2.43 7.66 6.62
C TYR A 153 1.00 7.82 6.08
N VAL A 154 0.15 6.83 6.34
CA VAL A 154 -1.29 6.98 6.14
C VAL A 154 -1.88 7.54 7.43
N ILE A 155 -2.57 8.68 7.33
CA ILE A 155 -3.17 9.37 8.48
C ILE A 155 -4.68 9.15 8.58
N GLY A 156 -5.29 8.64 7.51
CA GLY A 156 -6.71 8.31 7.49
C GLY A 156 -7.18 7.97 6.08
N HIS A 157 -8.39 7.46 5.98
CA HIS A 157 -9.00 7.12 4.70
C HIS A 157 -10.51 7.21 4.83
N SER A 158 -11.19 7.32 3.70
CA SER A 158 -12.64 7.22 3.62
C SER A 158 -13.06 6.62 2.29
N SER A 159 -14.13 5.84 2.30
CA SER A 159 -14.75 5.31 1.10
C SER A 159 -16.24 5.61 1.15
N LYS A 160 -16.82 5.98 0.00
CA LYS A 160 -18.27 6.13 -0.14
C LYS A 160 -18.94 4.85 -0.62
N THR A 161 -18.16 3.87 -1.07
CA THR A 161 -18.66 2.68 -1.77
C THR A 161 -18.30 1.37 -1.06
N SER A 162 -17.33 1.39 -0.15
CA SER A 162 -16.96 0.22 0.64
C SER A 162 -17.75 0.20 1.95
N ASN A 163 -18.52 -0.87 2.15
CA ASN A 163 -19.18 -1.19 3.43
C ASN A 163 -18.40 -2.27 4.21
N LEU A 164 -17.13 -2.49 3.90
CA LEU A 164 -16.32 -3.53 4.55
C LEU A 164 -15.87 -3.16 5.96
N TYR A 165 -15.98 -1.88 6.35
CA TYR A 165 -15.73 -1.41 7.69
C TYR A 165 -17.03 -0.91 8.32
N SER A 166 -17.37 -1.44 9.49
CA SER A 166 -18.49 -0.99 10.30
C SER A 166 -17.95 -0.55 11.67
N GLU A 167 -18.10 0.72 11.99
CA GLU A 167 -17.64 1.28 13.27
C GLU A 167 -18.37 0.65 14.46
N SER A 168 -19.67 0.37 14.33
CA SER A 168 -20.46 -0.26 15.39
C SER A 168 -20.00 -1.69 15.68
N GLU A 169 -19.69 -2.48 14.64
CA GLU A 169 -19.24 -3.87 14.81
C GLU A 169 -17.78 -3.98 15.28
N ALA A 170 -16.95 -2.98 14.96
CA ALA A 170 -15.54 -2.94 15.36
C ALA A 170 -15.31 -2.23 16.71
N SER A 171 -16.32 -1.54 17.25
CA SER A 171 -16.22 -0.79 18.49
C SER A 171 -16.09 -1.72 19.70
N ILE A 172 -15.13 -1.40 20.56
CA ILE A 172 -14.95 -2.06 21.88
C ILE A 172 -15.79 -1.33 22.95
N ASP A 173 -16.12 -0.07 22.70
CA ASP A 173 -16.80 0.81 23.68
C ASP A 173 -18.33 0.62 23.67
N THR A 174 -18.89 0.14 22.57
CA THR A 174 -20.33 -0.09 22.40
C THR A 174 -20.61 -1.56 22.12
N LEU A 175 -21.31 -2.24 23.03
CA LEU A 175 -21.72 -3.65 22.90
C LEU A 175 -22.90 -3.86 21.93
N GLU A 176 -23.06 -2.99 20.93
CA GLU A 176 -24.13 -3.10 19.93
C GLU A 176 -23.63 -3.90 18.72
N GLY A 177 -23.92 -5.20 18.71
CA GLY A 177 -23.55 -6.11 17.62
C GLY A 177 -22.97 -7.43 18.14
N LEU A 178 -21.64 -7.55 18.10
CA LEU A 178 -20.92 -8.74 18.58
C LEU A 178 -20.81 -8.72 20.11
N SER A 179 -21.75 -9.37 20.79
CA SER A 179 -21.64 -9.63 22.22
C SER A 179 -20.50 -10.62 22.50
N PRO A 180 -19.60 -10.35 23.46
CA PRO A 180 -18.60 -11.31 23.94
C PRO A 180 -19.20 -12.64 24.44
N GLU A 181 -20.48 -12.65 24.82
CA GLU A 181 -21.17 -13.83 25.33
C GLU A 181 -21.73 -14.72 24.20
N ASP A 182 -22.02 -14.13 23.03
CA ASP A 182 -22.52 -14.82 21.85
C ASP A 182 -21.38 -15.36 20.95
N THR A 183 -20.16 -15.49 21.46
CA THR A 183 -19.00 -16.00 20.69
C THR A 183 -18.87 -17.53 20.69
N SER A 184 -19.92 -18.27 21.06
CA SER A 184 -19.90 -19.74 21.04
C SER A 184 -19.58 -20.30 19.64
N TRP A 185 -20.04 -19.62 18.60
CA TRP A 185 -19.70 -19.93 17.20
C TRP A 185 -18.22 -19.66 16.89
N VAL A 186 -17.60 -18.65 17.52
CA VAL A 186 -16.14 -18.39 17.39
C VAL A 186 -15.35 -19.56 17.97
N GLN A 187 -15.76 -20.05 19.16
CA GLN A 187 -15.12 -21.21 19.77
C GLN A 187 -15.25 -22.46 18.89
N THR A 188 -16.42 -22.64 18.26
CA THR A 188 -16.68 -23.74 17.32
C THR A 188 -15.81 -23.62 16.07
N PHE A 189 -15.71 -22.42 15.48
CA PHE A 189 -14.84 -22.13 14.34
C PHE A 189 -13.36 -22.41 14.66
N LEU A 190 -12.87 -21.94 15.81
CA LEU A 190 -11.51 -22.21 16.28
C LEU A 190 -11.25 -23.71 16.47
N ASN A 191 -12.24 -24.46 16.96
CA ASN A 191 -12.11 -25.92 17.12
C ASN A 191 -12.00 -26.63 15.76
N ILE A 192 -12.76 -26.18 14.76
CA ILE A 192 -12.69 -26.72 13.39
C ILE A 192 -11.32 -26.42 12.75
N GLU A 193 -10.81 -25.19 12.86
CA GLU A 193 -9.47 -24.84 12.35
C GLU A 193 -8.35 -25.61 13.09
N LYS A 194 -8.49 -25.83 14.39
CA LYS A 194 -7.57 -26.69 15.15
C LYS A 194 -7.61 -28.14 14.68
N LEU A 195 -8.80 -28.68 14.40
CA LEU A 195 -8.97 -30.04 13.85
C LEU A 195 -8.21 -30.21 12.54
N ARG A 196 -8.27 -29.21 11.65
CA ARG A 196 -7.48 -29.20 10.42
C ARG A 196 -5.98 -29.30 10.69
N LEU A 197 -5.46 -28.59 11.70
CA LEU A 197 -4.04 -28.64 12.05
C LEU A 197 -3.64 -29.99 12.67
N VAL A 198 -4.48 -30.55 13.54
CA VAL A 198 -4.22 -31.85 14.20
C VAL A 198 -4.24 -33.00 13.19
N LEU A 199 -5.14 -32.97 12.20
CA LEU A 199 -5.24 -34.01 11.17
C LEU A 199 -4.22 -33.85 10.03
N ALA A 200 -3.55 -32.70 9.92
CA ALA A 200 -2.56 -32.41 8.87
C ALA A 200 -1.11 -32.73 9.27
N VAL A 201 -0.86 -33.13 10.53
CA VAL A 201 0.43 -33.67 10.95
C VAL A 201 0.37 -35.20 10.84
N PRO A 202 1.26 -35.84 10.05
CA PRO A 202 1.30 -37.30 9.92
C PRO A 202 1.70 -38.01 11.22
#